data_AF-A0A2G9TWV0-F1
#
_entry.id   AF-A0A2G9TWV0-F1
#
_cell.length_a   1.000
_cell.length_b   1.000
_cell.length_c   1.000
_cell.angle_alpha   90.00
_cell.angle_beta   90.00
_cell.angle_gamma   90.00
#
_symmetry.space_group_name_H-M   'P 1'
#
loop_
_entity.id
_entity.type
_entity.pdbx_description
1 polymer ?
#
loop_
_entity_poly.entity_id
_entity_poly.type
_entity_poly.pdbx_seq_one_letter_code
_entity_poly.pdbx_strand_id
1 'polypeptide(L)'
;MEFTVEPGTPIGDKIIIKSPICEGQEVKLVITYSTAQEAAALQFMDKELTADKKVAVPGELVCLMSAICKGKKKSGDTTTYTFDQPVAIPSYLLAIVVGHIERREISPRCDVWCEPSLVDAAKWEFESTEKILQTAEKIAGPYRWGRYDLVVLPPTFPFGGMENPCLTFITPTLLV
;
A
#
# COMPACT_ATOMS: atom_id res chain seq x y z
N MET A 1 12.35 24.81 -14.80
CA MET A 1 10.99 25.39 -14.67
C MET A 1 10.93 26.06 -13.32
N GLU A 2 10.36 27.26 -13.26
CA GLU A 2 10.12 27.95 -11.99
C GLU A 2 8.78 27.48 -11.42
N PHE A 3 8.70 27.39 -10.09
CA PHE A 3 7.45 27.10 -9.40
C PHE A 3 7.21 28.10 -8.27
N THR A 4 5.95 28.29 -7.94
CA THR A 4 5.49 29.06 -6.77
C THR A 4 4.49 28.23 -5.97
N VAL A 5 4.38 28.52 -4.68
CA VAL A 5 3.43 27.86 -3.79
C VAL A 5 2.48 28.93 -3.25
N GLU A 6 1.17 28.72 -3.43
CA GLU A 6 0.13 29.56 -2.85
C GLU A 6 -0.45 28.83 -1.62
N PRO A 7 -0.15 29.31 -0.39
CA PRO A 7 -0.54 28.61 0.83
C PRO A 7 -2.01 28.84 1.22
N GLY A 8 -2.54 27.95 2.06
CA GLY A 8 -3.75 28.23 2.84
C GLY A 8 -5.07 28.02 2.10
N THR A 9 -5.13 27.08 1.15
CA THR A 9 -6.43 26.63 0.63
C THR A 9 -7.04 25.58 1.58
N PRO A 10 -8.38 25.38 1.58
CA PRO A 10 -9.03 24.34 2.39
C PRO A 10 -8.57 22.91 2.08
N ILE A 11 -7.86 22.70 0.96
CA ILE A 11 -7.40 21.39 0.47
C ILE A 11 -5.87 21.26 0.49
N GLY A 12 -5.14 22.23 1.09
CA GLY A 12 -3.68 22.28 1.16
C GLY A 12 -3.06 23.45 0.38
N ASP A 13 -1.78 23.35 0.05
CA ASP A 13 -1.07 24.39 -0.69
C ASP A 13 -1.08 24.11 -2.19
N LYS A 14 -1.30 25.13 -3.01
CA LYS A 14 -1.33 25.00 -4.46
C LYS A 14 0.06 25.23 -5.04
N ILE A 15 0.61 24.19 -5.68
CA ILE A 15 1.89 24.28 -6.40
C ILE A 15 1.59 24.71 -7.85
N ILE A 16 2.17 25.83 -8.27
CA ILE A 16 2.05 26.38 -9.62
C ILE A 16 3.39 26.25 -10.32
N ILE A 17 3.44 25.51 -11.43
CA ILE A 17 4.64 25.31 -12.23
C ILE A 17 4.45 26.03 -13.56
N LYS A 18 5.26 27.06 -13.82
CA LYS A 18 5.22 27.79 -15.09
C LYS A 18 5.98 26.98 -16.13
N SER A 19 5.26 26.55 -17.16
CA SER A 19 5.80 25.69 -18.21
C SER A 19 5.24 26.08 -19.59
N PRO A 20 6.08 26.22 -20.63
CA PRO A 20 5.63 26.46 -22.00
C PRO A 20 5.17 25.14 -22.64
N ILE A 21 4.15 24.51 -22.09
CA ILE A 21 3.56 23.28 -22.65
C ILE A 21 2.36 23.60 -23.53
N CYS A 22 2.31 22.93 -24.67
CA CYS A 22 1.19 23.00 -25.60
C CYS A 22 0.21 21.84 -25.36
N GLU A 23 -1.04 22.00 -25.80
CA GLU A 23 -2.03 20.93 -25.78
C GLU A 23 -1.52 19.70 -26.55
N GLY A 24 -1.72 18.51 -26.00
CA GLY A 24 -1.28 17.24 -26.59
C GLY A 24 0.21 16.93 -26.44
N GLN A 25 1.02 17.82 -25.87
CA GLN A 25 2.43 17.55 -25.61
C GLN A 25 2.61 16.72 -24.33
N GLU A 26 3.24 15.55 -24.46
CA GLU A 26 3.70 14.79 -23.30
C GLU A 26 4.99 15.39 -22.73
N VAL A 27 5.01 15.65 -21.43
CA VAL A 27 6.20 16.11 -20.71
C VAL A 27 6.44 15.27 -19.47
N LYS A 28 7.72 15.02 -19.18
CA LYS A 28 8.15 14.42 -17.92
C LYS A 28 8.55 15.50 -16.93
N LEU A 29 7.69 15.76 -15.95
CA LEU A 29 8.00 16.62 -14.82
C LEU A 29 8.50 15.77 -13.65
N VAL A 30 9.67 16.10 -13.12
CA VAL A 30 10.23 15.45 -11.92
C VAL A 30 10.16 16.43 -10.77
N ILE A 31 9.42 16.07 -9.72
CA ILE A 31 9.31 16.85 -8.48
C ILE A 31 10.06 16.08 -7.39
N THR A 32 11.11 16.69 -6.86
CA THR A 32 11.82 16.16 -5.69
C THR A 32 11.19 16.78 -4.45
N TYR A 33 10.70 15.94 -3.53
CA TYR A 33 10.03 16.38 -2.31
C TYR A 33 10.29 15.42 -1.15
N SER A 34 9.87 15.81 0.05
CA SER A 34 9.79 14.96 1.24
C SER A 34 8.44 15.20 1.92
N THR A 35 7.90 14.20 2.59
CA THR A 35 6.67 14.32 3.37
C THR A 35 6.96 14.88 4.77
N ALA A 36 6.02 15.62 5.34
CA ALA A 36 6.03 15.98 6.75
C ALA A 36 5.66 14.76 7.63
N GLN A 37 6.01 14.82 8.92
CA GLN A 37 5.62 13.77 9.89
C GLN A 37 4.11 13.78 10.13
N GLU A 38 3.49 14.94 9.99
CA GLU A 38 2.06 15.21 10.15
C GLU A 38 1.26 15.00 8.86
N ALA A 39 1.85 14.37 7.84
CA ALA A 39 1.17 14.11 6.58
C ALA A 39 -0.14 13.33 6.84
N ALA A 40 -1.28 13.96 6.55
CA ALA A 40 -2.60 13.41 6.87
C ALA A 40 -2.90 12.04 6.22
N ALA A 41 -2.18 11.68 5.16
CA ALA A 41 -2.29 10.40 4.48
C ALA A 41 -1.41 9.27 5.08
N LEU A 42 -0.50 9.60 6.01
CA LEU A 42 0.45 8.66 6.58
C LEU A 42 0.25 8.54 8.08
N GLN A 43 0.25 7.30 8.57
CA GLN A 43 0.31 7.00 9.99
C GLN A 43 1.68 6.42 10.33
N PHE A 44 2.50 7.20 11.01
CA PHE A 44 3.75 6.73 11.59
C PHE A 44 3.46 6.14 12.97
N MET A 45 3.93 4.93 13.24
CA MET A 45 3.64 4.20 14.48
C MET A 45 4.93 3.88 15.23
N ASP A 46 4.91 4.16 16.52
CA ASP A 46 5.90 3.61 17.44
C ASP A 46 5.67 2.10 17.63
N LYS A 47 6.73 1.36 17.98
CA LYS A 47 6.64 -0.09 18.16
C LYS A 47 5.57 -0.48 19.19
N GLU A 48 5.31 0.35 20.20
CA GLU A 48 4.32 0.11 21.25
C GLU A 48 2.89 -0.03 20.71
N LEU A 49 2.62 0.50 19.51
CA LEU A 49 1.34 0.42 18.81
C LEU A 49 1.23 -0.78 17.85
N THR A 50 2.31 -1.55 17.68
CA THR A 50 2.34 -2.80 16.91
C THR A 50 2.08 -3.99 17.83
N ALA A 51 1.47 -5.07 17.31
CA ALA A 51 1.17 -6.28 18.09
C ALA A 51 2.45 -6.91 18.66
N ASP A 52 3.51 -6.99 17.86
CA ASP A 52 4.76 -7.64 18.24
C ASP A 52 5.72 -6.74 19.03
N LYS A 53 5.47 -5.41 19.06
CA LYS A 53 6.33 -4.41 19.72
C LYS A 53 7.80 -4.49 19.31
N LYS A 54 8.06 -4.93 18.07
CA LYS A 54 9.41 -5.16 17.57
C LYS A 54 10.05 -3.84 17.14
N VAL A 55 11.32 -3.66 17.48
CA VAL A 55 12.10 -2.50 17.02
C VAL A 55 12.26 -2.57 15.51
N ALA A 56 11.96 -1.46 14.84
CA ALA A 56 12.12 -1.34 13.39
C ALA A 56 13.61 -1.38 13.01
N VAL A 57 14.01 -2.43 12.28
CA VAL A 57 15.33 -2.52 11.63
C VAL A 57 15.09 -2.35 10.13
N PRO A 58 15.48 -1.21 9.50
CA PRO A 58 15.06 -0.88 8.13
C PRO A 58 15.34 -1.98 7.10
N GLY A 59 16.45 -2.70 7.23
CA GLY A 59 16.82 -3.80 6.34
C GLY A 59 15.98 -5.07 6.49
N GLU A 60 15.23 -5.20 7.59
CA GLU A 60 14.34 -6.34 7.90
C GLU A 60 12.87 -6.02 7.65
N LEU A 61 12.53 -4.75 7.41
CA LEU A 61 11.13 -4.37 7.14
C LEU A 61 10.70 -4.85 5.75
N VAL A 62 9.44 -5.23 5.67
CA VAL A 62 8.75 -5.53 4.43
C VAL A 62 7.99 -4.28 4.01
N CYS A 63 8.18 -3.88 2.76
CA CYS A 63 7.38 -2.85 2.11
C CYS A 63 6.39 -3.54 1.18
N LEU A 64 5.14 -3.12 1.22
CA LEU A 64 4.10 -3.50 0.26
C LEU A 64 3.43 -2.23 -0.26
N MET A 65 2.92 -2.29 -1.49
CA MET A 65 2.18 -1.21 -2.13
C MET A 65 0.97 -1.76 -2.87
N SER A 66 0.05 -0.89 -3.30
CA SER A 66 -1.06 -1.25 -4.18
C SER A 66 -0.63 -1.55 -5.63
N ALA A 67 0.33 -2.48 -5.77
CA ALA A 67 1.04 -2.80 -7.00
C ALA A 67 1.72 -4.17 -6.92
N ILE A 68 2.13 -4.72 -8.07
CA ILE A 68 2.81 -6.02 -8.15
C ILE A 68 4.30 -5.84 -7.80
N CYS A 69 4.78 -6.54 -6.77
CA CYS A 69 6.21 -6.56 -6.44
C CYS A 69 7.01 -7.30 -7.54
N LYS A 70 7.95 -6.61 -8.17
CA LYS A 70 8.84 -7.12 -9.22
C LYS A 70 10.20 -7.57 -8.71
N GLY A 71 10.60 -7.12 -7.51
CA GLY A 71 11.87 -7.51 -6.93
C GLY A 71 12.17 -6.79 -5.62
N LYS A 72 13.10 -7.39 -4.88
CA LYS A 72 13.71 -6.80 -3.68
C LYS A 72 15.22 -6.91 -3.77
N LYS A 73 15.94 -5.85 -3.39
CA LYS A 73 17.40 -5.80 -3.36
C LYS A 73 17.87 -5.24 -2.03
N LYS A 74 18.66 -6.02 -1.29
CA LYS A 74 19.30 -5.57 -0.06
C LYS A 74 20.62 -4.87 -0.38
N SER A 75 20.85 -3.71 0.22
CA SER A 75 22.07 -2.91 0.09
C SER A 75 22.42 -2.30 1.45
N GLY A 76 23.43 -2.87 2.12
CA GLY A 76 23.75 -2.52 3.50
C GLY A 76 22.55 -2.73 4.42
N ASP A 77 22.17 -1.68 5.14
CA ASP A 77 21.07 -1.68 6.10
C ASP A 77 19.70 -1.35 5.49
N THR A 78 19.62 -1.19 4.16
CA THR A 78 18.38 -0.86 3.46
C THR A 78 17.98 -1.96 2.49
N THR A 79 16.69 -2.22 2.39
CA THR A 79 16.11 -3.08 1.35
C THR A 79 15.26 -2.24 0.41
N THR A 80 15.60 -2.23 -0.88
CA THR A 80 14.84 -1.57 -1.93
C THR A 80 13.85 -2.55 -2.53
N TYR A 81 12.57 -2.16 -2.58
CA TYR A 81 11.51 -2.91 -3.25
C TYR A 81 11.12 -2.19 -4.55
N THR A 82 10.87 -2.96 -5.61
CA THR A 82 10.41 -2.45 -6.91
C THR A 82 9.01 -2.94 -7.18
N PHE A 83 8.10 -2.02 -7.47
CA PHE A 83 6.69 -2.31 -7.74
C PHE A 83 6.28 -1.80 -9.11
N ASP A 84 5.27 -2.44 -9.69
CA ASP A 84 4.70 -2.12 -10.98
C ASP A 84 3.18 -2.25 -10.90
N GLN A 85 2.47 -1.17 -11.25
CA GLN A 85 1.01 -1.14 -11.35
C GLN A 85 0.64 -0.90 -12.81
N PRO A 86 0.45 -1.97 -13.61
CA PRO A 86 0.24 -1.86 -15.05
C PRO A 86 -1.17 -1.37 -15.41
N VAL A 87 -2.11 -1.40 -14.47
CA VAL A 87 -3.47 -0.91 -14.66
C VAL A 87 -3.56 0.52 -14.16
N ALA A 88 -4.03 1.45 -15.01
CA ALA A 88 -4.21 2.84 -14.61
C ALA A 88 -5.22 2.95 -13.46
N ILE A 89 -4.83 3.66 -12.40
CA ILE A 89 -5.64 3.83 -11.19
C ILE A 89 -5.76 5.31 -10.82
N PRO A 90 -6.88 5.74 -10.23
CA PRO A 90 -6.96 7.04 -9.57
C PRO A 90 -5.97 7.12 -8.40
N SER A 91 -5.46 8.32 -8.13
CA SER A 91 -4.37 8.53 -7.16
C SER A 91 -4.70 8.11 -5.73
N TYR A 92 -5.97 8.15 -5.33
CA TYR A 92 -6.39 7.74 -3.97
C TYR A 92 -6.20 6.24 -3.68
N LEU A 93 -6.02 5.43 -4.73
CA LEU A 93 -5.74 4.00 -4.61
C LEU A 93 -4.25 3.69 -4.49
N LEU A 94 -3.38 4.70 -4.51
CA LEU A 94 -1.98 4.53 -4.19
C LEU A 94 -1.84 4.30 -2.67
N ALA A 95 -1.30 3.14 -2.31
CA ALA A 95 -1.12 2.74 -0.92
C ALA A 95 0.29 2.19 -0.69
N ILE A 96 0.75 2.33 0.55
CA ILE A 96 2.03 1.83 1.03
C ILE A 96 1.89 1.38 2.47
N VAL A 97 2.51 0.25 2.80
CA VAL A 97 2.70 -0.22 4.17
C VAL A 97 4.13 -0.69 4.32
N VAL A 98 4.78 -0.29 5.41
CA VAL A 98 6.14 -0.72 5.75
C VAL A 98 6.13 -1.16 7.20
N GLY A 99 6.55 -2.39 7.46
CA GLY A 99 6.51 -2.94 8.82
C GLY A 99 7.16 -4.30 8.95
N HIS A 100 7.11 -4.82 10.17
CA HIS A 100 7.50 -6.20 10.47
C HIS A 100 6.31 -7.12 10.19
N ILE A 101 6.17 -7.52 8.93
CA ILE A 101 5.02 -8.31 8.47
C ILE A 101 5.50 -9.57 7.74
N GLU A 102 4.78 -10.67 7.94
CA GLU A 102 5.01 -11.96 7.32
C GLU A 102 3.92 -12.31 6.31
N ARG A 103 4.26 -13.20 5.37
CA ARG A 103 3.36 -13.73 4.36
C ARG A 103 2.81 -15.09 4.78
N ARG A 104 1.54 -15.35 4.48
CA ARG A 104 0.99 -16.71 4.34
C ARG A 104 0.21 -16.80 3.04
N GLU A 105 0.47 -17.86 2.28
CA GLU A 105 -0.16 -18.06 0.97
C GLU A 105 -1.59 -18.59 1.13
N ILE A 106 -2.60 -17.96 0.53
CA ILE A 106 -3.97 -18.50 0.50
C ILE A 106 -4.19 -19.30 -0.78
N SER A 107 -3.75 -18.76 -1.92
CA SER A 107 -3.82 -19.38 -3.25
C SER A 107 -2.66 -18.90 -4.13
N PRO A 108 -2.48 -19.42 -5.35
CA PRO A 108 -1.43 -18.94 -6.27
C PRO A 108 -1.48 -17.42 -6.57
N ARG A 109 -2.63 -16.76 -6.37
CA ARG A 109 -2.83 -15.33 -6.63
C ARG A 109 -3.30 -14.52 -5.43
N CYS A 110 -3.41 -15.15 -4.25
CA CYS A 110 -3.85 -14.49 -3.02
C CYS A 110 -2.91 -14.84 -1.87
N ASP A 111 -2.32 -13.84 -1.24
CA ASP A 111 -1.62 -13.97 0.04
C ASP A 111 -2.32 -13.15 1.12
N VAL A 112 -2.10 -13.51 2.38
CA VAL A 112 -2.34 -12.63 3.52
C VAL A 112 -1.02 -12.21 4.15
N TRP A 113 -0.96 -10.94 4.54
CA TRP A 113 0.17 -10.30 5.20
C TRP A 113 -0.27 -9.77 6.56
N CYS A 114 0.51 -10.02 7.61
CA CYS A 114 0.22 -9.53 8.96
C CYS A 114 1.48 -9.55 9.82
N GLU A 115 1.42 -8.95 11.00
CA GLU A 115 2.43 -9.16 12.05
C GLU A 115 2.55 -10.66 12.40
N PRO A 116 3.77 -11.19 12.59
CA PRO A 116 4.01 -12.62 12.84
C PRO A 116 3.12 -13.27 13.90
N SER A 117 2.80 -12.58 15.00
CA SER A 117 1.93 -13.14 16.04
C SER A 117 0.48 -13.39 15.61
N LEU A 118 0.02 -12.73 14.54
CA LEU A 118 -1.36 -12.76 14.07
C LEU A 118 -1.52 -13.39 12.68
N VAL A 119 -0.43 -13.63 11.95
CA VAL A 119 -0.49 -14.03 10.54
C VAL A 119 -1.16 -15.39 10.30
N ASP A 120 -1.03 -16.33 11.24
CA ASP A 120 -1.69 -17.64 11.11
C ASP A 120 -3.20 -17.54 11.38
N ALA A 121 -3.63 -16.71 12.33
CA ALA A 121 -5.04 -16.39 12.55
C ALA A 121 -5.63 -15.66 11.33
N ALA A 122 -4.88 -14.69 10.77
CA ALA A 122 -5.27 -14.00 9.54
C ALA A 122 -5.42 -14.95 8.36
N LYS A 123 -4.53 -15.94 8.21
CA LYS A 123 -4.70 -16.93 7.15
C LYS A 123 -5.93 -17.80 7.36
N TRP A 124 -6.18 -18.24 8.58
CA TRP A 124 -7.37 -19.03 8.88
C TRP A 124 -8.65 -18.24 8.56
N GLU A 125 -8.74 -16.99 9.00
CA GLU A 125 -9.90 -16.12 8.77
C GLU A 125 -10.19 -15.91 7.27
N PHE A 126 -9.14 -15.68 6.48
CA PHE A 126 -9.26 -15.31 5.06
C PHE A 126 -9.03 -16.46 4.08
N GLU A 127 -9.03 -17.71 4.53
CA GLU A 127 -8.73 -18.88 3.67
C GLU A 127 -9.68 -19.01 2.46
N SER A 128 -10.91 -18.52 2.60
CA SER A 128 -11.94 -18.58 1.56
C SER A 128 -11.82 -17.51 0.47
N THR A 129 -10.80 -16.62 0.53
CA THR A 129 -10.64 -15.48 -0.39
C THR A 129 -10.65 -15.89 -1.86
N GLU A 130 -9.91 -16.93 -2.25
CA GLU A 130 -9.89 -17.41 -3.64
C GLU A 130 -11.27 -17.85 -4.13
N LYS A 131 -12.04 -18.52 -3.27
CA LYS A 131 -13.40 -18.97 -3.62
C LYS A 131 -14.34 -17.78 -3.82
N ILE A 132 -14.20 -16.74 -3.00
CA ILE A 132 -14.94 -15.49 -3.16
C ILE A 132 -14.57 -14.83 -4.49
N LEU A 133 -13.27 -14.73 -4.79
CA LEU A 133 -12.78 -14.14 -6.03
C LEU A 133 -13.29 -14.87 -7.28
N GLN A 134 -13.22 -16.20 -7.29
CA GLN A 134 -13.78 -17.02 -8.39
C GLN A 134 -15.28 -16.83 -8.55
N THR A 135 -16.00 -16.63 -7.46
CA THR A 135 -17.45 -16.38 -7.50
C THR A 135 -17.72 -14.99 -8.07
N ALA A 136 -16.96 -13.98 -7.65
CA ALA A 136 -17.04 -12.63 -8.21
C ALA A 136 -16.73 -12.63 -9.72
N GLU A 137 -15.71 -13.37 -10.16
CA GLU A 137 -15.34 -13.46 -11.58
C GLU A 137 -16.44 -14.06 -12.46
N LYS A 138 -17.19 -15.03 -11.93
CA LYS A 138 -18.36 -15.62 -12.62
C LYS A 138 -19.50 -14.63 -12.80
N ILE A 139 -19.62 -13.64 -11.91
CA ILE A 139 -20.73 -12.68 -11.90
C ILE A 139 -20.35 -11.40 -12.65
N ALA A 140 -19.16 -10.87 -12.38
CA ALA A 140 -18.73 -9.53 -12.81
C ALA A 140 -17.66 -9.56 -13.92
N GLY A 141 -17.23 -10.75 -14.36
CA GLY A 141 -16.17 -10.92 -15.35
C GLY A 141 -14.77 -11.00 -14.73
N PRO A 142 -13.73 -11.15 -15.57
CA PRO A 142 -12.38 -11.54 -15.12
C PRO A 142 -11.70 -10.51 -14.22
N TYR A 143 -10.97 -10.98 -13.20
CA TYR A 143 -10.18 -10.15 -12.31
C TYR A 143 -8.94 -9.61 -13.04
N ARG A 144 -8.81 -8.28 -13.14
CA ARG A 144 -7.83 -7.62 -14.03
C ARG A 144 -6.50 -7.27 -13.36
N TRP A 145 -6.41 -7.32 -12.04
CA TRP A 145 -5.26 -6.80 -11.28
C TRP A 145 -4.14 -7.82 -11.06
N GLY A 146 -4.29 -9.04 -11.59
CA GLY A 146 -3.33 -10.14 -11.45
C GLY A 146 -3.42 -10.83 -10.09
N ARG A 147 -3.02 -10.15 -9.02
CA ARG A 147 -3.03 -10.66 -7.65
C ARG A 147 -4.07 -9.97 -6.77
N TYR A 148 -4.54 -10.66 -5.73
CA TYR A 148 -5.43 -10.14 -4.70
C TYR A 148 -4.87 -10.53 -3.33
N ASP A 149 -3.96 -9.72 -2.81
CA ASP A 149 -3.40 -9.91 -1.48
C ASP A 149 -4.19 -9.10 -0.44
N LEU A 150 -4.13 -9.56 0.81
CA LEU A 150 -4.71 -8.90 1.97
C LEU A 150 -3.61 -8.50 2.94
N VAL A 151 -3.67 -7.32 3.52
CA VAL A 151 -2.81 -6.94 4.65
C VAL A 151 -3.64 -6.51 5.84
N VAL A 152 -3.49 -7.26 6.93
CA VAL A 152 -4.09 -6.92 8.22
C VAL A 152 -3.20 -5.88 8.90
N LEU A 153 -3.77 -4.70 9.09
CA LEU A 153 -3.09 -3.57 9.73
C LEU A 153 -3.23 -3.61 11.26
N PRO A 154 -2.48 -2.76 11.98
CA PRO A 154 -2.67 -2.62 13.42
C PRO A 154 -4.07 -2.09 13.80
N PRO A 155 -4.50 -2.25 15.07
CA PRO A 155 -5.84 -1.85 15.53
C PRO A 155 -6.18 -0.36 15.38
N THR A 156 -5.17 0.48 15.13
CA THR A 156 -5.33 1.91 14.88
C THR A 156 -5.80 2.25 13.47
N PHE A 157 -5.92 1.26 12.58
CA PHE A 157 -6.45 1.46 11.24
C PHE A 157 -7.92 1.94 11.32
N PRO A 158 -8.27 3.10 10.73
CA PRO A 158 -9.52 3.79 11.03
C PRO A 158 -10.77 3.21 10.34
N PHE A 159 -10.62 2.21 9.47
CA PHE A 159 -11.71 1.66 8.66
C PHE A 159 -11.80 0.14 8.77
N GLY A 160 -12.92 -0.44 8.31
CA GLY A 160 -13.03 -1.90 8.17
C GLY A 160 -12.10 -2.46 7.08
N GLY A 161 -11.93 -1.73 5.99
CA GLY A 161 -11.00 -2.07 4.91
C GLY A 161 -10.85 -0.95 3.88
N MET A 162 -9.88 -1.10 2.97
CA MET A 162 -9.63 -0.22 1.83
C MET A 162 -9.22 -1.04 0.60
N GLU A 163 -9.89 -0.84 -0.53
CA GLU A 163 -9.83 -1.63 -1.77
C GLU A 163 -8.60 -1.36 -2.67
N ASN A 164 -7.48 -1.05 -2.03
CA ASN A 164 -6.20 -0.80 -2.68
C ASN A 164 -5.86 -1.95 -3.68
N PRO A 165 -5.68 -1.64 -4.98
CA PRO A 165 -5.44 -2.64 -6.02
C PRO A 165 -4.27 -3.55 -5.68
N CYS A 166 -4.40 -4.84 -5.98
CA CYS A 166 -3.43 -5.88 -5.64
C CYS A 166 -3.25 -6.17 -4.14
N LEU A 167 -3.59 -5.25 -3.23
CA LEU A 167 -3.30 -5.35 -1.80
C LEU A 167 -4.37 -4.66 -0.95
N THR A 168 -5.47 -5.35 -0.65
CA THR A 168 -6.56 -4.81 0.17
C THR A 168 -6.12 -4.66 1.63
N PHE A 169 -6.33 -3.48 2.21
CA PHE A 169 -6.05 -3.23 3.62
C PHE A 169 -7.27 -3.63 4.44
N ILE A 170 -7.06 -4.28 5.59
CA ILE A 170 -8.14 -4.76 6.44
C ILE A 170 -7.82 -4.56 7.93
N THR A 171 -8.86 -4.33 8.72
CA THR A 171 -8.78 -4.18 10.18
C THR A 171 -8.52 -5.53 10.87
N PRO A 172 -7.77 -5.55 11.98
CA PRO A 172 -7.58 -6.78 12.76
C PRO A 172 -8.83 -7.17 13.55
N THR A 173 -9.85 -6.32 13.63
CA THR A 173 -11.13 -6.66 14.31
C THR A 173 -11.93 -7.74 13.57
N LEU A 174 -11.50 -8.14 12.37
CA LEU A 174 -12.08 -9.25 11.62
C LEU A 174 -11.52 -10.61 12.04
N LEU A 175 -10.39 -10.64 12.76
CA LEU A 175 -9.80 -11.89 13.23
C LEU A 175 -10.60 -12.42 14.44
N VAL A 176 -11.24 -13.59 14.32
CA VAL A 176 -12.01 -14.23 15.41
C VAL A 176 -11.36 -15.48 15.99
#